data_AF-A0A1W4WZH9-F1
#
_entry.id   AF-A0A1W4WZH9-F1
#
_cell.length_a   1.000
_cell.length_b   1.000
_cell.length_c   1.000
_cell.angle_alpha   90.00
_cell.angle_beta   90.00
_cell.angle_gamma   90.00
#
_symmetry.space_group_name_H-M   'P 1'
#
loop_
_entity.id
_entity.type
_entity.pdbx_description
1 polymer ?
#
loop_
_entity_poly.entity_id
_entity_poly.type
_entity_poly.pdbx_seq_one_letter_code
_entity_poly.pdbx_strand_id
1 'polypeptide(L)'
;MKNSWLPVVLSILVLLAAVYPQVHAGPYLDEDDYDQLSEQYSDNTLDRMLQPAQKRACIRRGGNCDHRPNDCCYNSSCRCNLWGSNCRCQRVGLFQKWG
;
A
#
# COMPACT_ATOMS: atom_id res chain seq x y z
N MET A 1 -62.75 28.40 -1.91
CA MET A 1 -61.28 28.51 -2.04
C MET A 1 -60.59 28.36 -0.67
N LYS A 2 -60.87 27.32 0.13
CA LYS A 2 -60.36 27.21 1.52
C LYS A 2 -59.46 26.00 1.78
N ASN A 3 -59.22 25.14 0.79
CA ASN A 3 -58.61 23.83 1.02
C ASN A 3 -57.46 23.50 0.04
N SER A 4 -57.01 24.47 -0.77
CA SER A 4 -55.95 24.27 -1.76
C SER A 4 -54.55 24.07 -1.15
N TRP A 5 -54.37 24.36 0.14
CA TRP A 5 -53.09 24.23 0.83
C TRP A 5 -52.90 22.86 1.51
N LEU A 6 -53.99 22.11 1.73
CA LEU A 6 -53.94 20.75 2.26
C LEU A 6 -53.03 19.81 1.43
N PRO A 7 -53.12 19.74 0.09
CA PRO A 7 -52.24 18.86 -0.67
C PRO A 7 -50.77 19.29 -0.62
N VAL A 8 -50.50 20.59 -0.50
CA VAL A 8 -49.14 21.13 -0.42
C VAL A 8 -48.50 20.78 0.92
N VAL A 9 -49.22 20.95 2.02
CA VAL A 9 -48.74 20.59 3.36
C VAL A 9 -48.51 19.09 3.47
N LEU A 10 -49.39 18.27 2.89
CA LEU A 10 -49.26 16.81 2.90
C LEU A 10 -48.05 16.36 2.07
N SER A 11 -47.79 16.99 0.91
CA SER A 11 -46.58 16.75 0.11
C SER A 11 -45.31 17.11 0.87
N ILE A 12 -45.29 18.24 1.57
CA ILE A 12 -44.13 18.67 2.38
C ILE A 12 -43.88 17.70 3.55
N LEU A 13 -44.93 17.24 4.23
CA LEU A 13 -44.82 16.26 5.31
C LEU A 13 -44.28 14.91 4.82
N VAL A 14 -44.70 14.45 3.65
CA VAL A 14 -44.18 13.21 3.04
C VAL A 14 -42.70 13.36 2.69
N LEU A 15 -42.29 14.51 2.15
CA LEU A 15 -40.88 14.79 1.85
C LEU A 15 -40.03 14.83 3.12
N LEU A 16 -40.51 15.46 4.20
CA LEU A 16 -39.81 15.51 5.49
C LEU A 16 -39.67 14.13 6.13
N ALA A 17 -40.71 13.29 6.05
CA ALA A 17 -40.67 11.92 6.55
C ALA A 17 -39.69 11.03 5.75
N ALA A 18 -39.58 11.24 4.43
CA ALA A 18 -38.65 10.52 3.58
C ALA A 18 -37.17 10.89 3.81
N VAL A 19 -36.90 12.12 4.27
CA VAL A 19 -35.54 12.61 4.57
C VAL A 19 -35.11 12.28 6.01
N TYR A 20 -36.06 12.08 6.93
CA TYR A 20 -35.78 11.75 8.34
C TYR A 20 -34.84 10.56 8.59
N PRO A 21 -34.92 9.42 7.85
CA PRO A 21 -34.05 8.28 8.15
C PRO A 21 -32.57 8.52 7.78
N GLN A 22 -32.25 9.61 7.06
CA GLN A 22 -30.86 9.94 6.68
C GLN A 22 -30.11 10.73 7.76
N VAL A 23 -30.79 11.15 8.84
CA VAL A 23 -30.21 12.00 9.90
C VAL A 23 -29.79 11.19 11.14
N HIS A 24 -30.12 9.90 11.19
CA HIS A 24 -29.59 9.00 12.22
C HIS A 24 -28.14 8.64 11.88
N ALA A 25 -27.25 9.53 12.30
CA ALA A 25 -25.87 9.30 12.70
C ALA A 25 -25.14 8.14 12.01
N GLY A 26 -24.13 8.49 11.21
CA GLY A 26 -23.07 7.55 10.82
C GLY A 26 -22.49 6.85 12.05
N PRO A 27 -21.90 5.66 11.89
CA PRO A 27 -21.51 4.82 13.01
C PRO A 27 -20.55 5.58 13.91
N TYR A 28 -21.02 5.96 15.10
CA TYR A 28 -20.13 6.29 16.21
C TYR A 28 -19.55 4.96 16.66
N LEU A 29 -18.28 4.76 16.35
CA LEU A 29 -17.53 3.63 16.85
C LEU A 29 -17.20 3.92 18.31
N ASP A 30 -17.61 3.02 19.20
CA ASP A 30 -17.24 3.09 20.61
C ASP A 30 -15.73 2.83 20.76
N GLU A 31 -15.13 3.27 21.88
CA GLU A 31 -13.67 3.15 22.12
C GLU A 31 -13.17 1.69 21.98
N ASP A 32 -13.98 0.71 22.38
CA ASP A 32 -13.66 -0.72 22.24
C ASP A 32 -13.52 -1.16 20.76
N ASP A 33 -14.34 -0.61 19.86
CA ASP A 33 -14.26 -0.89 18.42
C ASP A 33 -13.04 -0.18 17.79
N TYR A 34 -12.65 0.98 18.32
CA TYR A 34 -11.44 1.69 17.87
C TYR A 34 -10.17 0.90 18.22
N ASP A 35 -10.07 0.40 19.46
CA ASP A 35 -8.92 -0.37 19.91
C ASP A 35 -8.78 -1.66 19.10
N GLN A 36 -9.87 -2.39 18.89
CA GLN A 36 -9.87 -3.64 18.11
C GLN A 36 -9.48 -3.42 16.63
N LEU A 37 -9.96 -2.34 16.01
CA LEU A 37 -9.53 -1.99 14.65
C LEU A 37 -8.07 -1.53 14.63
N SER A 38 -7.64 -0.74 15.61
CA SER A 38 -6.26 -0.22 15.69
C SER A 38 -5.24 -1.34 15.82
N GLU A 39 -5.50 -2.36 16.64
CA GLU A 39 -4.64 -3.54 16.79
C GLU A 39 -4.52 -4.31 15.47
N GLN A 40 -5.66 -4.54 14.78
CA GLN A 40 -5.67 -5.24 13.50
C GLN A 40 -4.98 -4.47 12.36
N TYR A 41 -5.06 -3.14 12.37
CA TYR A 41 -4.31 -2.28 11.45
C TYR A 41 -2.81 -2.23 11.80
N SER A 42 -2.44 -2.20 13.08
CA SER A 42 -1.04 -2.07 13.51
C SER A 42 -0.20 -3.28 13.13
N ASP A 43 -0.64 -4.50 13.45
CA ASP A 43 0.16 -5.72 13.25
C ASP A 43 0.38 -6.07 11.76
N ASN A 44 -0.61 -5.78 10.89
CA ASN A 44 -0.53 -6.19 9.49
C ASN A 44 0.11 -5.15 8.56
N THR A 45 0.03 -3.86 8.92
CA THR A 45 0.48 -2.78 8.03
C THR A 45 1.95 -2.43 8.26
N LEU A 46 2.41 -2.44 9.51
CA LEU A 46 3.79 -2.10 9.83
C LEU A 46 4.74 -3.14 9.21
N ASP A 47 4.48 -4.43 9.42
CA ASP A 47 5.30 -5.51 8.86
C ASP A 47 5.31 -5.53 7.34
N ARG A 48 4.19 -5.21 6.68
CA ARG A 48 4.13 -5.09 5.21
C ARG A 48 4.86 -3.86 4.68
N MET A 49 4.87 -2.76 5.42
CA MET A 49 5.62 -1.54 5.07
C MET A 49 7.12 -1.65 5.39
N LEU A 50 7.50 -2.47 6.38
CA LEU A 50 8.89 -2.77 6.75
C LEU A 50 9.51 -3.90 5.91
N GLN A 51 8.71 -4.81 5.33
CA GLN A 51 9.18 -5.84 4.41
C GLN A 51 9.95 -5.34 3.18
N PRO A 52 9.59 -4.23 2.49
CA PRO A 52 10.44 -3.70 1.43
C PRO A 52 11.74 -3.06 1.94
N ALA A 53 11.78 -2.70 3.23
CA ALA A 53 12.96 -2.13 3.91
C ALA A 53 13.88 -3.18 4.53
N GLN A 54 13.46 -4.45 4.60
CA GLN A 54 14.37 -5.59 4.71
C GLN A 54 15.18 -5.66 3.42
N LYS A 55 16.21 -4.81 3.38
CA LYS A 55 17.32 -4.83 2.44
C LYS A 55 17.62 -6.28 2.14
N ARG A 56 17.27 -6.72 0.92
CA ARG A 56 17.71 -8.02 0.42
C ARG A 56 19.20 -8.10 0.74
N ALA A 57 19.62 -9.13 1.47
CA ALA A 57 21.03 -9.30 1.85
C ALA A 57 21.94 -9.23 0.62
N CYS A 58 21.39 -9.52 -0.56
CA CYS A 58 22.02 -9.37 -1.86
C CYS A 58 21.60 -8.11 -2.64
N ILE A 59 22.52 -7.57 -3.41
CA ILE A 59 22.36 -6.46 -4.35
C ILE A 59 21.56 -6.94 -5.57
N ARG A 60 20.47 -6.24 -5.89
CA ARG A 60 19.66 -6.56 -7.08
C ARG A 60 20.46 -6.32 -8.38
N ARG A 61 20.02 -6.96 -9.47
CA ARG A 61 20.59 -6.73 -10.81
C ARG A 61 20.56 -5.24 -11.17
N GLY A 62 21.68 -4.73 -11.68
CA GLY A 62 21.88 -3.31 -11.98
C GLY A 62 22.19 -2.42 -10.77
N GLY A 63 22.15 -2.96 -9.54
CA GLY A 63 22.57 -2.25 -8.34
C GLY A 63 24.09 -2.14 -8.22
N ASN A 64 24.55 -1.19 -7.39
CA ASN A 64 25.96 -0.93 -7.15
C ASN A 64 26.60 -2.02 -6.29
N CYS A 65 27.74 -2.56 -6.72
CA CYS A 65 28.53 -3.58 -6.02
C CYS A 65 30.00 -3.19 -5.77
N ASP A 66 30.35 -1.90 -5.83
CA ASP A 66 31.73 -1.38 -5.67
C ASP A 66 32.46 -1.96 -4.43
N HIS A 67 31.81 -2.00 -3.27
CA HIS A 67 32.42 -2.49 -2.03
C HIS A 67 32.11 -3.97 -1.73
N ARG A 68 31.26 -4.62 -2.53
CA ARG A 68 30.74 -5.97 -2.27
C ARG A 68 30.50 -6.76 -3.56
N PRO A 69 31.56 -7.24 -4.21
CA PRO A 69 31.44 -7.92 -5.51
C PRO A 69 30.70 -9.26 -5.44
N ASN A 70 30.64 -9.90 -4.27
CA ASN A 70 30.05 -11.23 -4.07
C ASN A 70 28.58 -11.20 -3.59
N ASP A 71 28.05 -10.03 -3.21
CA ASP A 71 26.69 -9.92 -2.67
C ASP A 71 25.63 -9.79 -3.79
N CYS A 72 25.95 -10.07 -5.04
CA CYS A 72 25.01 -9.93 -6.16
C CYS A 72 23.95 -11.07 -6.17
N CYS A 73 22.65 -10.74 -6.23
CA CYS A 73 21.57 -11.74 -6.17
C CYS A 73 21.59 -12.73 -7.34
N TYR A 74 21.09 -13.96 -7.13
CA TYR A 74 20.93 -14.99 -8.17
C TYR A 74 22.24 -15.39 -8.88
N ASN A 75 23.35 -15.45 -8.15
CA ASN A 75 24.70 -15.69 -8.71
C ASN A 75 25.01 -14.74 -9.89
N SER A 76 24.64 -13.46 -9.78
CA SER A 76 25.10 -12.47 -10.77
C SER A 76 26.57 -12.10 -10.52
N SER A 77 27.29 -11.75 -11.58
CA SER A 77 28.67 -11.28 -11.47
C SER A 77 28.68 -9.75 -11.33
N CYS A 78 29.41 -9.23 -10.36
CA CYS A 78 29.73 -7.81 -10.30
C CYS A 78 30.69 -7.45 -11.44
N ARG A 79 30.32 -6.48 -12.29
CA ARG A 79 31.14 -6.00 -13.41
C ARG A 79 31.36 -4.50 -13.31
N CYS A 80 32.61 -4.09 -13.38
CA CYS A 80 33.04 -2.69 -13.33
C CYS A 80 33.46 -2.21 -14.72
N ASN A 81 33.57 -0.89 -14.90
CA ASN A 81 34.17 -0.32 -16.10
C ASN A 81 35.70 -0.60 -16.15
N LEU A 82 36.37 -0.22 -17.24
CA LEU A 82 37.83 -0.38 -17.39
C LEU A 82 38.65 0.38 -16.34
N TRP A 83 38.04 1.35 -15.67
CA TRP A 83 38.66 2.17 -14.63
C TRP A 83 38.39 1.61 -13.22
N GLY A 84 37.76 0.43 -13.10
CA GLY A 84 37.43 -0.20 -11.82
C GLY A 84 36.39 0.55 -10.98
N SER A 85 35.63 1.46 -11.58
CA SER A 85 34.57 2.26 -10.93
C SER A 85 33.19 1.91 -11.49
N ASN A 86 32.12 2.29 -10.77
CA ASN A 86 30.73 2.08 -11.19
C ASN A 86 30.42 0.60 -11.46
N CYS A 87 30.74 -0.23 -10.46
CA CYS A 87 30.53 -1.66 -10.51
C CYS A 87 29.05 -2.01 -10.35
N ARG A 88 28.51 -2.85 -11.25
CA ARG A 88 27.10 -3.26 -11.20
C ARG A 88 26.92 -4.77 -11.30
N CYS A 89 25.90 -5.28 -10.61
CA CYS A 89 25.52 -6.68 -10.71
C CYS A 89 24.88 -6.99 -12.07
N GLN A 90 25.57 -7.76 -12.91
CA GLN A 90 25.11 -8.18 -14.24
C GLN A 90 24.89 -9.69 -14.30
N ARG A 91 24.01 -10.14 -15.21
CA ARG A 91 23.79 -11.59 -15.40
C ARG A 91 25.08 -12.26 -15.86
N VAL A 92 25.36 -13.43 -15.30
CA VAL A 92 26.36 -14.33 -15.87
C VAL A 92 25.97 -14.65 -17.30
N GLY A 93 26.94 -14.56 -18.21
CA GLY A 93 26.71 -14.79 -19.63
C GLY A 93 26.23 -16.22 -19.88
N LEU A 94 25.48 -16.42 -20.97
CA LEU A 94 24.95 -17.72 -21.38
C LEU A 94 26.03 -18.82 -21.45
N PHE A 95 27.26 -18.42 -21.75
CA PHE A 95 28.42 -19.30 -21.91
C PHE A 95 29.18 -19.62 -20.62
N GLN A 96 28.77 -19.12 -19.45
CA GLN A 96 29.40 -19.48 -18.16
C GLN A 96 28.75 -20.67 -17.45
N LYS A 97 27.70 -21.28 -18.04
CA LYS A 97 27.04 -22.47 -17.49
C LYS A 97 27.55 -23.79 -18.07
N TRP A 98 28.35 -23.75 -19.15
CA TRP A 98 28.88 -24.91 -19.85
C TRP A 98 30.41 -24.81 -19.85
N GLY A 99 31.01 -25.21 -18.73
CA GLY A 99 32.44 -25.39 -18.57
C GLY A 99 32.67 -26.73 -17.90
#